data_AF-A2D620-F1
#
_entry.id   AF-A2D620-F1
#
_cell.length_a   1.000
_cell.length_b   1.000
_cell.length_c   1.000
_cell.angle_alpha   90.00
_cell.angle_beta   90.00
_cell.angle_gamma   90.00
#
_symmetry.space_group_name_H-M   'P 1'
#
loop_
_entity.id
_entity.type
_entity.pdbx_description
1 polymer ?
#
loop_
_entity_poly.entity_id
_entity_poly.type
_entity_poly.pdbx_seq_one_letter_code
_entity_poly.pdbx_strand_id
1 'polypeptide(L)'
;EPHKCPECGKRFLRSSDLYRHQRLHTGERPYECTVCKKRFTRRSHLIGHQRTHSEEETYKCLECGKSFCHGSSLKRHLKTHTGEKPHRCHNCGKSFSRLTALTLHQRTHTEERPFKCNYCGKSFRQRPSLVIHLRIHTGEKPYKCTHCSKSFRQRAGLIMHQVTHFRGLI
;
A
#
# COMPACT_ATOMS: atom_id res chain seq x y z
N GLU A 1 -22.53 -27.67 -9.66
CA GLU A 1 -21.07 -27.86 -9.64
C GLU A 1 -20.34 -26.53 -9.49
N PRO A 2 -19.14 -26.47 -8.87
CA PRO A 2 -18.37 -25.23 -8.76
C PRO A 2 -17.83 -24.78 -10.11
N HIS A 3 -18.04 -23.51 -10.47
CA HIS A 3 -17.55 -22.93 -11.71
C HIS A 3 -16.02 -22.75 -11.64
N LYS A 4 -15.28 -23.44 -12.50
CA LYS A 4 -13.81 -23.42 -12.54
C LYS A 4 -13.30 -22.42 -13.57
N CYS A 5 -12.34 -21.58 -13.19
CA CYS A 5 -11.62 -20.72 -14.12
C CYS A 5 -10.65 -21.56 -14.96
N PRO A 6 -10.72 -21.47 -16.31
CA PRO A 6 -9.84 -22.25 -17.18
C PRO A 6 -8.38 -21.80 -17.11
N GLU A 7 -8.12 -20.51 -16.85
CA GLU A 7 -6.76 -19.94 -16.88
C GLU A 7 -5.95 -20.19 -15.61
N CYS A 8 -6.57 -20.15 -14.44
CA CYS A 8 -5.86 -20.31 -13.16
C CYS A 8 -6.42 -21.42 -12.26
N GLY A 9 -7.42 -22.17 -12.72
CA GLY A 9 -8.01 -23.30 -12.00
C GLY A 9 -8.83 -22.94 -10.76
N LYS A 10 -8.98 -21.65 -10.41
CA LYS A 10 -9.77 -21.20 -9.25
C LYS A 10 -11.23 -21.59 -9.38
N ARG A 11 -11.84 -22.02 -8.27
CA ARG A 11 -13.23 -22.47 -8.22
C ARG A 11 -14.12 -21.42 -7.56
N PHE A 12 -15.29 -21.22 -8.12
CA PHE A 12 -16.29 -20.24 -7.69
C PHE A 12 -17.63 -20.92 -7.46
N LEU A 13 -18.37 -20.44 -6.46
CA LEU A 13 -19.69 -20.98 -6.14
C LEU A 13 -20.76 -20.54 -7.16
N ARG A 14 -20.58 -19.37 -7.78
CA ARG A 14 -21.53 -18.77 -8.73
C ARG A 14 -20.84 -18.43 -10.04
N SER A 15 -21.55 -18.57 -11.16
CA SER A 15 -21.06 -18.21 -12.50
C SER A 15 -20.71 -16.73 -12.60
N SER A 16 -21.50 -15.85 -11.96
CA SER A 16 -21.25 -14.41 -11.90
C SER A 16 -19.93 -14.05 -11.18
N ASP A 17 -19.53 -14.85 -10.20
CA ASP A 17 -18.24 -14.70 -9.52
C ASP A 17 -17.07 -15.11 -10.41
N LEU A 18 -17.22 -16.20 -11.16
CA LEU A 18 -16.25 -16.63 -12.17
C LEU A 18 -16.10 -15.58 -13.28
N TYR A 19 -17.21 -15.11 -13.86
CA TYR A 19 -17.21 -14.10 -14.91
C TYR A 19 -16.51 -12.81 -14.43
N ARG A 20 -16.83 -12.36 -13.22
CA ARG A 20 -16.15 -11.21 -12.62
C ARG A 20 -14.67 -11.47 -12.36
N HIS A 21 -14.29 -12.69 -12.03
CA HIS A 21 -12.89 -13.08 -11.83
C HIS A 21 -12.12 -13.09 -13.15
N GLN A 22 -12.70 -13.54 -14.26
CA GLN A 22 -12.08 -13.54 -15.59
C GLN A 22 -11.65 -12.14 -16.04
N ARG A 23 -12.33 -11.07 -15.57
CA ARG A 23 -11.88 -9.69 -15.82
C ARG A 23 -10.47 -9.38 -15.30
N LEU A 24 -9.96 -10.15 -14.33
CA LEU A 24 -8.59 -10.00 -13.85
C LEU A 24 -7.56 -10.53 -14.86
N HIS A 25 -7.97 -11.49 -15.69
CA HIS A 25 -7.15 -12.09 -16.73
C HIS A 25 -7.16 -11.24 -18.00
N THR A 26 -8.34 -10.84 -18.44
CA THR A 26 -8.51 -10.01 -19.65
C THR A 26 -8.12 -8.56 -19.44
N GLY A 27 -7.98 -8.11 -18.19
CA GLY A 27 -7.76 -6.71 -17.86
C GLY A 27 -8.98 -5.81 -18.07
N GLU A 28 -10.16 -6.39 -18.38
CA GLU A 28 -11.39 -5.65 -18.66
C GLU A 28 -11.81 -4.81 -17.44
N ARG A 29 -11.94 -3.49 -17.67
CA ARG A 29 -12.36 -2.52 -16.66
C ARG A 29 -13.55 -1.72 -17.17
N PRO A 30 -14.78 -2.24 -17.04
CA PRO A 30 -15.96 -1.63 -17.65
C PRO A 30 -16.36 -0.29 -17.03
N TYR A 31 -15.97 -0.06 -15.77
CA TYR A 31 -16.47 1.07 -14.99
C TYR A 31 -15.46 2.21 -15.01
N GLU A 32 -15.79 3.31 -15.68
CA GLU A 32 -14.92 4.48 -15.81
C GLU A 32 -15.36 5.61 -14.86
N CYS A 33 -14.38 6.28 -14.24
CA CYS A 33 -14.60 7.51 -13.50
C CYS A 33 -14.76 8.68 -14.45
N THR A 34 -15.89 9.37 -14.36
CA THR A 34 -16.19 10.55 -15.18
C THR A 34 -15.23 11.72 -14.95
N VAL A 35 -14.69 11.86 -13.73
CA VAL A 35 -13.80 12.97 -13.33
C VAL A 35 -12.37 12.76 -13.79
N CYS A 36 -11.76 11.59 -13.52
CA CYS A 36 -10.33 11.37 -13.78
C CYS A 36 -10.04 10.25 -14.78
N LYS A 37 -11.08 9.70 -15.43
CA LYS A 37 -10.99 8.64 -16.45
C LYS A 37 -10.35 7.32 -15.99
N LYS A 38 -10.12 7.15 -14.68
CA LYS A 38 -9.66 5.88 -14.10
C LYS A 38 -10.73 4.79 -14.25
N ARG A 39 -10.30 3.60 -14.67
CA ARG A 39 -11.19 2.46 -14.92
C ARG A 39 -11.06 1.37 -13.86
N PHE A 40 -12.17 0.74 -13.52
CA PHE A 40 -12.33 -0.26 -12.47
C PHE A 40 -13.03 -1.52 -13.00
N THR A 41 -12.69 -2.67 -12.41
CA THR A 41 -13.29 -3.98 -12.75
C THR A 41 -14.67 -4.20 -12.11
N ARG A 42 -14.99 -3.42 -11.06
CA ARG A 42 -16.23 -3.51 -10.28
C ARG A 42 -16.86 -2.13 -10.05
N ARG A 43 -18.19 -2.05 -10.12
CA ARG A 43 -18.96 -0.82 -9.87
C ARG A 43 -18.76 -0.28 -8.46
N SER A 44 -18.75 -1.14 -7.44
CA SER A 44 -18.54 -0.72 -6.05
C SER A 44 -17.17 -0.04 -5.84
N HIS A 45 -16.14 -0.49 -6.57
CA HIS A 45 -14.82 0.15 -6.52
C HIS A 45 -14.82 1.53 -7.19
N LEU A 46 -15.55 1.69 -8.29
CA LEU A 46 -15.75 3.00 -8.92
C LEU A 46 -16.48 3.96 -7.97
N ILE A 47 -17.58 3.53 -7.35
CA ILE A 47 -18.34 4.36 -6.39
C ILE A 47 -17.44 4.78 -5.23
N GLY A 48 -16.72 3.83 -4.62
CA GLY A 48 -15.77 4.14 -3.54
C GLY A 48 -14.62 5.07 -3.98
N HIS A 49 -14.22 5.00 -5.25
CA HIS A 49 -13.26 5.95 -5.82
C HIS A 49 -13.86 7.32 -6.09
N GLN A 50 -15.11 7.43 -6.54
CA GLN A 50 -15.74 8.73 -6.77
C GLN A 50 -15.83 9.57 -5.50
N ARG A 51 -15.96 8.93 -4.33
CA ARG A 51 -15.84 9.56 -3.01
C ARG A 51 -14.48 10.20 -2.73
N THR A 52 -13.44 9.94 -3.52
CA THR A 52 -12.15 10.64 -3.39
C THR A 52 -12.13 11.98 -4.12
N HIS A 53 -13.14 12.26 -4.96
CA HIS A 53 -13.28 13.54 -5.67
C HIS A 53 -14.24 14.51 -4.97
N SER A 54 -14.99 14.05 -3.96
CA SER A 54 -15.91 14.85 -3.16
C SER A 54 -15.52 14.76 -1.68
N GLU A 55 -15.49 15.89 -0.99
CA GLU A 55 -15.23 15.94 0.45
C GLU A 55 -16.46 15.51 1.29
N GLU A 56 -17.67 15.77 0.77
CA GLU A 56 -18.94 15.54 1.47
C GLU A 56 -19.29 14.04 1.60
N GLU A 57 -18.81 13.21 0.68
CA GLU A 57 -19.13 11.78 0.60
C GLU A 57 -18.09 10.88 1.31
N THR A 58 -17.38 11.44 2.30
CA THR A 58 -16.33 10.73 3.03
C THR A 58 -16.68 10.48 4.50
N TYR A 59 -16.13 9.39 5.04
CA TYR A 59 -16.22 9.07 6.46
C TYR A 59 -15.13 9.84 7.21
N LYS A 60 -15.51 10.86 7.98
CA LYS A 60 -14.59 11.72 8.73
C LYS A 60 -14.28 11.16 10.11
N CYS A 61 -13.00 11.16 10.49
CA CYS A 61 -12.58 10.98 11.87
C CYS A 61 -12.80 12.28 12.64
N LEU A 62 -13.64 12.23 13.68
CA LEU A 62 -13.93 13.42 14.49
C LEU A 62 -12.76 13.85 15.37
N GLU A 63 -11.85 12.93 15.72
CA GLU A 63 -10.70 13.23 16.59
C GLU A 63 -9.56 13.97 15.87
N CYS A 64 -9.30 13.66 14.59
CA CYS A 64 -8.19 14.29 13.85
C CYS A 64 -8.60 14.89 12.49
N GLY A 65 -9.89 14.93 12.19
CA GLY A 65 -10.43 15.51 10.96
C GLY A 65 -10.17 14.72 9.68
N LYS A 66 -9.44 13.60 9.73
CA LYS A 66 -9.07 12.82 8.53
C LYS A 66 -10.28 12.16 7.88
N SER A 67 -10.38 12.28 6.57
CA SER A 67 -11.44 11.68 5.76
C SER A 67 -11.05 10.37 5.09
N PHE A 68 -12.00 9.43 5.01
CA PHE A 68 -11.82 8.11 4.42
C PHE A 68 -12.96 7.81 3.43
N CYS A 69 -12.66 7.17 2.29
CA CYS A 69 -13.69 6.79 1.31
C CYS A 69 -14.58 5.61 1.74
N HIS A 70 -14.17 4.85 2.76
CA HIS A 70 -14.91 3.68 3.26
C HIS A 70 -14.95 3.68 4.79
N GLY A 71 -16.11 3.34 5.38
CA GLY A 71 -16.29 3.26 6.83
C GLY A 71 -15.39 2.21 7.50
N SER A 72 -15.09 1.11 6.80
CA SER A 72 -14.11 0.12 7.28
C SER A 72 -12.69 0.69 7.40
N SER A 73 -12.33 1.65 6.54
CA SER A 73 -11.05 2.35 6.63
C SER A 73 -11.02 3.30 7.81
N LEU A 74 -12.11 4.04 8.07
CA LEU A 74 -12.27 4.87 9.26
C LEU A 74 -12.19 4.02 10.53
N LYS A 75 -12.97 2.93 10.63
CA LYS A 75 -12.95 2.02 11.79
C LYS A 75 -11.54 1.50 12.09
N ARG A 76 -10.80 1.12 11.04
CA ARG A 76 -9.40 0.69 11.17
C ARG A 76 -8.47 1.83 11.61
N HIS A 77 -8.75 3.05 11.17
CA HIS A 77 -8.00 4.23 11.60
C HIS A 77 -8.28 4.58 13.05
N LEU A 78 -9.51 4.47 13.55
CA LEU A 78 -9.83 4.77 14.95
C LEU A 78 -9.00 3.94 15.94
N LYS A 79 -8.58 2.72 15.55
CA LYS A 79 -7.63 1.91 16.33
C LYS A 79 -6.26 2.58 16.57
N THR A 80 -5.89 3.57 15.76
CA THR A 80 -4.65 4.34 15.97
C THR A 80 -4.80 5.38 17.08
N HIS A 81 -6.02 5.81 17.38
CA HIS A 81 -6.31 6.71 18.47
C HIS A 81 -6.43 5.97 19.80
N THR A 82 -7.20 4.87 19.80
CA THR A 82 -7.39 4.04 21.00
C THR A 82 -6.16 3.22 21.39
N GLY A 83 -5.18 3.08 20.48
CA GLY A 83 -4.02 2.22 20.69
C GLY A 83 -4.34 0.72 20.66
N GLU A 84 -5.57 0.33 20.29
CA GLU A 84 -6.01 -1.06 20.24
C GLU A 84 -5.13 -1.89 19.30
N LYS A 85 -4.48 -2.93 19.87
CA LYS A 85 -3.56 -3.82 19.15
C LYS A 85 -3.93 -5.29 19.40
N PRO A 86 -5.00 -5.81 18.76
CA PRO A 86 -5.52 -7.15 19.06
C PRO A 86 -4.59 -8.29 18.65
N HIS A 87 -3.64 -8.02 17.75
CA HIS A 87 -2.82 -9.06 17.13
C HIS A 87 -1.45 -9.13 17.80
N ARG A 88 -1.29 -10.03 18.76
CA ARG A 88 -0.03 -10.23 19.50
C ARG A 88 0.89 -11.22 18.81
N CYS A 89 2.18 -10.89 18.72
CA CYS A 89 3.23 -11.82 18.32
C CYS A 89 3.60 -12.71 19.49
N HIS A 90 3.48 -14.03 19.31
CA HIS A 90 3.82 -14.99 20.36
C HIS A 90 5.33 -15.01 20.67
N ASN A 91 6.19 -14.85 19.64
CA ASN A 91 7.65 -14.97 19.79
C ASN A 91 8.28 -13.83 20.62
N CYS A 92 7.71 -12.62 20.60
CA CYS A 92 8.33 -11.45 21.27
C CYS A 92 7.33 -10.57 22.03
N GLY A 93 6.06 -10.98 22.12
CA GLY A 93 5.01 -10.25 22.83
C GLY A 93 4.53 -8.96 22.16
N LYS A 94 5.16 -8.48 21.07
CA LYS A 94 4.76 -7.23 20.39
C LYS A 94 3.36 -7.33 19.78
N SER A 95 2.53 -6.31 19.99
CA SER A 95 1.16 -6.28 19.49
C SER A 95 0.95 -5.29 18.35
N PHE A 96 0.04 -5.62 17.43
CA PHE A 96 -0.26 -4.88 16.21
C PHE A 96 -1.76 -4.63 16.07
N SER A 97 -2.13 -3.47 15.50
CA SER A 97 -3.53 -3.11 15.21
C SER A 97 -4.10 -3.82 13.98
N ARG A 98 -3.26 -4.51 13.19
CA ARG A 98 -3.65 -5.23 11.97
C ARG A 98 -2.94 -6.58 11.90
N LEU A 99 -3.68 -7.62 11.51
CA LEU A 99 -3.13 -8.95 11.29
C LEU A 99 -2.00 -8.95 10.24
N THR A 100 -2.17 -8.23 9.13
CA THR A 100 -1.14 -8.15 8.08
C THR A 100 0.18 -7.55 8.58
N ALA A 101 0.12 -6.62 9.53
CA ALA A 101 1.31 -6.06 10.16
C ALA A 101 1.99 -7.09 11.07
N LEU A 102 1.21 -7.90 11.81
CA LEU A 102 1.74 -9.03 12.57
C LEU A 102 2.41 -10.06 11.66
N THR A 103 1.76 -10.48 10.57
CA THR A 103 2.33 -11.45 9.61
C THR A 103 3.64 -10.95 9.02
N LEU A 104 3.69 -9.67 8.64
CA LEU A 104 4.91 -9.05 8.14
C LEU A 104 6.00 -8.97 9.22
N HIS A 105 5.62 -8.68 10.46
CA HIS A 105 6.53 -8.68 11.59
C HIS A 105 7.05 -10.08 11.92
N GLN A 106 6.25 -11.14 11.80
CA GLN A 106 6.71 -12.51 12.05
C GLN A 106 7.89 -12.89 11.16
N ARG A 107 7.97 -12.34 9.95
CA ARG A 107 9.16 -12.49 9.08
C ARG A 107 10.46 -11.94 9.68
N THR A 108 10.40 -11.13 10.75
CA THR A 108 11.61 -10.67 11.43
C THR A 108 12.20 -11.72 12.35
N HIS A 109 11.39 -12.68 12.79
CA HIS A 109 11.83 -13.82 13.60
C HIS A 109 12.33 -14.98 12.74
N THR A 110 12.06 -14.93 11.43
CA THR A 110 12.54 -15.89 10.45
C THR A 110 13.61 -15.24 9.56
N GLU A 111 14.49 -16.04 8.95
CA GLU A 111 15.35 -15.55 7.86
C GLU A 111 14.65 -15.52 6.48
N GLU A 112 13.31 -15.58 6.46
CA GLU A 112 12.51 -15.50 5.22
C GLU A 112 12.71 -14.13 4.54
N ARG A 113 13.37 -14.15 3.37
CA ARG A 113 13.62 -12.97 2.54
C ARG A 113 13.12 -13.22 1.11
N PRO A 114 11.79 -13.21 0.88
CA PRO A 114 11.20 -13.69 -0.37
C PRO A 114 11.47 -12.77 -1.56
N PHE A 115 11.98 -11.55 -1.33
CA PHE A 115 12.19 -10.57 -2.40
C PHE A 115 13.68 -10.46 -2.75
N LYS A 116 14.11 -11.18 -3.79
CA LYS A 116 15.49 -11.20 -4.28
C LYS A 116 15.75 -10.09 -5.30
N CYS A 117 16.92 -9.47 -5.20
CA CYS A 117 17.44 -8.53 -6.20
C CYS A 117 18.09 -9.30 -7.35
N ASN A 118 17.65 -9.03 -8.57
CA ASN A 118 18.15 -9.72 -9.76
C ASN A 118 19.55 -9.24 -10.18
N TYR A 119 19.96 -8.03 -9.78
CA TYR A 119 21.29 -7.49 -10.13
C TYR A 119 22.42 -8.02 -9.25
N CYS A 120 22.17 -8.25 -7.95
CA CYS A 120 23.24 -8.60 -7.00
C CYS A 120 22.88 -9.73 -6.03
N GLY A 121 21.75 -10.41 -6.24
CA GLY A 121 21.32 -11.55 -5.43
C GLY A 121 20.86 -11.22 -4.00
N LYS A 122 21.04 -9.99 -3.52
CA LYS A 122 20.61 -9.56 -2.18
C LYS A 122 19.11 -9.74 -2.00
N SER A 123 18.71 -10.33 -0.88
CA SER A 123 17.30 -10.65 -0.58
C SER A 123 16.76 -9.80 0.56
N PHE A 124 15.47 -9.45 0.47
CA PHE A 124 14.76 -8.53 1.37
C PHE A 124 13.50 -9.18 1.94
N ARG A 125 13.13 -8.82 3.18
CA ARG A 125 11.90 -9.26 3.85
C ARG A 125 10.63 -8.63 3.26
N GLN A 126 10.76 -7.46 2.63
CA GLN A 126 9.64 -6.69 2.07
C GLN A 126 9.92 -6.16 0.67
N ARG A 127 8.89 -6.13 -0.17
CA ARG A 127 8.95 -5.59 -1.55
C ARG A 127 9.37 -4.11 -1.61
N PRO A 128 8.86 -3.19 -0.76
CA PRO A 128 9.30 -1.80 -0.79
C PRO A 128 10.80 -1.63 -0.52
N SER A 129 11.37 -2.46 0.37
CA SER A 129 12.81 -2.47 0.63
C SER A 129 13.62 -2.88 -0.60
N LEU A 130 13.16 -3.90 -1.34
CA LEU A 130 13.76 -4.27 -2.63
C LEU A 130 13.66 -3.12 -3.64
N VAL A 131 12.48 -2.49 -3.79
CA VAL A 131 12.30 -1.37 -4.73
C VAL A 131 13.24 -0.20 -4.42
N ILE A 132 13.38 0.17 -3.14
CA ILE A 132 14.33 1.20 -2.71
C ILE A 132 15.77 0.77 -3.01
N HIS A 133 16.11 -0.50 -2.77
CA HIS A 133 17.43 -1.04 -3.08
C HIS A 133 17.75 -0.99 -4.57
N LEU A 134 16.78 -1.28 -5.45
CA LEU A 134 16.99 -1.24 -6.90
C LEU A 134 17.47 0.12 -7.41
N ARG A 135 17.16 1.21 -6.71
CA ARG A 135 17.68 2.57 -7.01
C ARG A 135 19.19 2.71 -6.91
N ILE A 136 19.86 1.75 -6.25
CA ILE A 136 21.32 1.69 -6.22
C ILE A 136 21.86 1.32 -7.60
N HIS A 137 21.20 0.36 -8.27
CA HIS A 137 21.59 -0.15 -9.59
C HIS A 137 21.13 0.77 -10.71
N THR A 138 19.91 1.31 -10.62
CA THR A 138 19.38 2.21 -11.66
C THR A 138 19.91 3.64 -11.56
N GLY A 139 20.55 4.00 -10.45
CA GLY A 139 20.97 5.38 -10.17
C GLY A 139 19.83 6.36 -9.87
N GLU A 140 18.57 5.90 -9.83
CA GLU A 140 17.39 6.75 -9.65
C GLU A 140 17.44 7.53 -8.32
N LYS A 141 17.29 8.86 -8.40
CA LYS A 141 17.29 9.77 -7.25
C LYS A 141 16.05 10.66 -7.28
N PRO A 142 14.86 10.14 -6.92
CA PRO A 142 13.60 10.84 -7.13
C PRO A 142 13.38 12.02 -6.18
N TYR A 143 14.15 12.11 -5.09
CA TYR A 143 13.98 13.17 -4.09
C TYR A 143 14.98 14.30 -4.34
N LYS A 144 14.53 15.37 -5.00
CA LYS A 144 15.35 16.55 -5.30
C LYS A 144 15.27 17.56 -4.15
N CYS A 145 16.39 18.18 -3.81
CA CYS A 145 16.41 19.33 -2.91
C CYS A 145 15.84 20.56 -3.62
N THR A 146 15.07 21.36 -2.89
CA THR A 146 14.49 22.62 -3.39
C THR A 146 15.46 23.79 -3.31
N HIS A 147 16.48 23.69 -2.44
CA HIS A 147 17.46 24.76 -2.21
C HIS A 147 18.78 24.54 -2.97
N CYS A 148 18.99 23.39 -3.61
CA CYS A 148 20.19 23.11 -4.42
C CYS A 148 19.97 21.96 -5.40
N SER A 149 20.89 21.73 -6.34
CA SER A 149 20.78 20.67 -7.37
C SER A 149 20.94 19.23 -6.85
N LYS A 150 21.13 19.02 -5.54
CA LYS A 150 21.35 17.68 -4.97
C LYS A 150 20.07 16.84 -4.98
N SER A 151 20.22 15.57 -5.34
CA SER A 151 19.13 14.59 -5.40
C SER A 151 19.49 13.32 -4.64
N PHE A 152 18.48 12.69 -4.03
CA PHE A 152 18.64 11.57 -3.10
C PHE A 152 17.79 10.36 -3.52
N ARG A 153 18.27 9.15 -3.19
CA ARG A 153 17.55 7.88 -3.43
C ARG A 153 16.38 7.67 -2.47
N GLN A 154 16.43 8.28 -1.29
CA GLN A 154 15.45 8.13 -0.22
C GLN A 154 15.08 9.48 0.41
N ARG A 155 13.82 9.64 0.84
CA ARG A 155 13.31 10.85 1.49
C ARG A 155 14.07 11.21 2.76
N ALA A 156 14.45 10.22 3.58
CA ALA A 156 15.21 10.46 4.81
C ALA A 156 16.56 11.15 4.53
N GLY A 157 17.24 10.76 3.43
CA GLY A 157 18.47 11.42 2.99
C GLY A 157 18.24 12.87 2.56
N LEU A 158 17.13 13.15 1.86
CA LEU A 158 16.73 14.52 1.54
C LEU A 158 16.44 15.34 2.81
N ILE A 159 15.67 14.82 3.76
CA ILE A 159 15.34 15.52 5.01
C ILE A 159 16.61 15.85 5.80
N MET A 160 17.51 14.87 5.98
CA MET A 160 18.78 15.09 6.67
C MET A 160 19.63 16.16 5.97
N HIS A 161 19.65 16.15 4.63
CA HIS A 161 20.33 17.18 3.87
C HIS A 161 19.64 18.55 3.97
N GLN A 162 18.31 18.61 4.01
CA GLN A 162 17.61 19.89 4.12
C GLN A 162 17.97 20.61 5.42
N VAL A 163 18.17 19.88 6.51
CA VAL A 163 18.64 20.46 7.78
C VAL A 163 19.98 21.18 7.64
N THR A 164 20.87 20.78 6.71
CA THR A 164 22.15 21.47 6.51
C THR A 164 22.00 22.87 5.93
N HIS A 165 20.89 23.16 5.23
CA HIS A 165 20.63 24.52 4.71
C HIS A 165 20.18 25.48 5.82
N PHE A 166 19.59 24.97 6.90
CA PHE A 166 19.11 25.77 8.03
C PHE A 166 20.11 25.85 9.19
N ARG A 167 21.16 25.01 9.19
CA ARG A 167 22.21 24.98 10.22
C ARG A 167 23.27 26.09 10.10
N GLY A 168 23.17 26.98 9.11
CA GLY A 168 24.08 28.11 8.91
C GLY A 168 23.45 29.49 9.14
N LEU A 169 22.30 29.57 9.81
CA LEU A 169 21.56 30.81 10.07
C LEU A 169 21.47 31.18 11.56
N ILE A 170 22.44 30.73 12.37
CA ILE A 170 22.61 31.16 13.78
C ILE A 170 24.00 31.77 13.92
#